data_AF-A0A379AH94-F1
#
_entry.id   AF-A0A379AH94-F1
#
_cell.length_a   1.000
_cell.length_b   1.000
_cell.length_c   1.000
_cell.angle_alpha   90.00
_cell.angle_beta   90.00
_cell.angle_gamma   90.00
#
_symmetry.space_group_name_H-M   'P 1'
#
loop_
_entity.id
_entity.type
_entity.pdbx_description
1 polymer ?
#
loop_
_entity_poly.entity_id
_entity_poly.type
_entity_poly.pdbx_seq_one_letter_code
_entity_poly.pdbx_strand_id
1 'polypeptide(L)'
;MKQPEVAVLGLGAMGHAFAAKPAEKWLSRSWLEPQPARAAKICWMRVCQLADSPAEAVREADVVIAMLSDGDTTEQVLHQVQEAFKQGATLCQMGTIA
;
A
#
# COMPACT_ATOMS: atom_id res chain seq x y z
N MET A 1 -6.79 7.91 20.97
CA MET A 1 -7.38 7.73 19.62
C MET A 1 -6.59 6.64 18.92
N LYS A 2 -7.25 5.67 18.26
CA LYS A 2 -6.55 4.64 17.46
C LYS A 2 -5.94 5.33 16.24
N GLN A 3 -4.69 5.00 15.90
CA GLN A 3 -4.11 5.48 14.65
C GLN A 3 -4.78 4.78 13.45
N PRO A 4 -4.93 5.46 12.31
CA PRO A 4 -5.50 4.83 11.11
C PRO A 4 -4.55 3.75 10.57
N GLU A 5 -5.13 2.73 9.97
CA GLU A 5 -4.41 1.71 9.23
C GLU A 5 -4.30 2.13 7.77
N VAL A 6 -3.06 2.19 7.28
CA VAL A 6 -2.74 2.68 5.94
C VAL A 6 -2.18 1.53 5.11
N ALA A 7 -2.82 1.24 3.98
CA ALA A 7 -2.26 0.38 2.95
C ALA A 7 -1.46 1.21 1.94
N VAL A 8 -0.28 0.74 1.53
CA VAL A 8 0.43 1.28 0.36
C VAL A 8 0.49 0.21 -0.72
N LEU A 9 -0.17 0.47 -1.85
CA LEU A 9 -0.11 -0.35 -3.06
C LEU A 9 0.94 0.22 -3.99
N GLY A 10 2.03 -0.51 -4.18
CA GLY A 10 3.16 -0.08 -4.99
C GLY A 10 4.28 0.49 -4.13
N LEU A 11 5.37 -0.27 -4.00
CA LEU A 11 6.56 0.08 -3.21
C LEU A 11 7.75 0.44 -4.10
N GLY A 12 7.48 1.20 -5.17
CA GLY A 12 8.50 1.90 -5.94
C GLY A 12 9.26 2.94 -5.08
N ALA A 13 10.16 3.72 -5.69
CA ALA A 13 10.97 4.71 -4.96
C ALA A 13 10.12 5.66 -4.09
N MET A 14 8.97 6.13 -4.61
CA MET A 14 8.05 6.98 -3.87
C MET A 14 7.19 6.22 -2.86
N GLY A 15 6.64 5.05 -3.23
CA GLY A 15 5.83 4.22 -2.35
C GLY A 15 6.57 3.79 -1.08
N HIS A 16 7.88 3.53 -1.20
CA HIS A 16 8.74 3.25 -0.07
C HIS A 16 8.79 4.41 0.94
N ALA A 17 8.81 5.66 0.48
CA ALA A 17 8.81 6.83 1.38
C ALA A 17 7.50 6.97 2.16
N PHE A 18 6.37 6.52 1.58
CA PHE A 18 5.09 6.46 2.30
C PHE A 18 5.06 5.33 3.32
N ALA A 19 5.54 4.14 2.95
CA ALA A 19 5.58 2.96 3.84
C ALA A 19 6.61 3.09 4.97
N ALA A 20 7.68 3.85 4.76
CA ALA A 20 8.76 4.06 5.73
C ALA A 20 8.46 5.16 6.77
N LYS A 21 7.31 5.84 6.71
CA LYS A 21 6.98 6.89 7.67
C LYS A 21 6.83 6.33 9.09
N PRO A 22 7.15 7.12 10.13
CA PRO A 22 7.12 6.65 11.51
C PRO A 22 5.74 6.12 11.93
N ALA A 23 5.74 4.98 12.61
CA ALA A 23 4.55 4.34 13.21
C ALA A 23 3.86 5.19 14.31
N GLU A 24 4.38 6.37 14.60
CA GLU A 24 3.74 7.36 15.46
C GLU A 24 2.58 8.09 14.76
N LYS A 25 2.54 8.05 13.42
CA LYS A 25 1.50 8.71 12.62
C LYS A 25 0.42 7.75 12.12
N TRP A 26 0.80 6.53 11.75
CA TRP A 26 -0.13 5.48 11.32
C TRP A 26 0.52 4.09 11.33
N LEU A 27 -0.32 3.05 11.30
CA LEU A 27 0.09 1.67 11.09
C LEU A 27 0.11 1.36 9.59
N SER A 28 1.25 0.93 9.04
CA SER A 28 1.39 0.67 7.60
C SER A 28 1.36 -0.83 7.28
N ARG A 29 0.43 -1.24 6.40
CA ARG A 29 0.51 -2.49 5.64
C ARG A 29 0.90 -2.13 4.21
N SER A 30 1.80 -2.87 3.60
CA SER A 30 2.17 -2.57 2.21
C SER A 30 2.25 -3.82 1.39
N TRP A 31 1.88 -3.67 0.12
CA TRP A 31 2.09 -4.71 -0.86
C TRP A 31 3.02 -4.21 -1.96
N LEU A 32 3.95 -5.08 -2.38
CA LEU A 32 4.72 -4.88 -3.60
C LEU A 32 4.42 -6.00 -4.60
N GLU A 33 4.48 -5.64 -5.88
CA GLU A 33 4.62 -6.62 -6.95
C GLU A 33 5.93 -7.41 -6.80
N PRO A 34 5.99 -8.72 -7.07
CA PRO A 34 7.16 -9.56 -6.80
C PRO A 34 8.45 -9.06 -7.45
N GLN A 35 9.23 -8.27 -6.68
CA GLN A 35 10.63 -7.95 -6.92
C GLN A 35 11.42 -8.30 -5.63
N PRO A 36 12.07 -9.48 -5.57
CA PRO A 36 12.65 -10.04 -4.34
C PRO A 36 13.60 -9.08 -3.59
N ALA A 37 14.38 -8.28 -4.32
CA ALA A 37 15.34 -7.35 -3.74
C ALA A 37 14.69 -6.15 -3.01
N ARG A 38 13.50 -5.71 -3.44
CA ARG A 38 12.79 -4.57 -2.82
C ARG A 38 12.03 -4.98 -1.55
N ALA A 39 11.47 -6.19 -1.54
CA ALA A 39 10.84 -6.79 -0.37
C ALA A 39 11.82 -6.85 0.83
N ALA A 40 13.03 -7.33 0.58
CA ALA A 40 14.06 -7.49 1.61
C ALA A 40 14.46 -6.17 2.28
N LYS A 41 14.52 -5.07 1.53
CA LYS A 41 14.93 -3.74 2.05
C LYS A 41 13.86 -3.11 2.96
N ILE A 42 12.57 -3.44 2.75
CA ILE A 42 11.44 -2.93 3.53
C ILE A 42 11.31 -3.66 4.85
N CYS A 43 11.47 -4.99 4.85
CA CYS A 43 11.45 -5.80 6.08
C CYS A 43 12.53 -5.36 7.08
N TRP A 44 13.65 -4.81 6.61
CA TRP A 44 14.72 -4.28 7.48
C TRP A 44 14.32 -3.05 8.30
N MET A 45 13.33 -2.27 7.85
CA MET A 45 12.98 -1.02 8.52
C MET A 45 12.07 -1.20 9.73
N ARG A 46 11.48 -2.39 9.96
CA ARG A 46 10.55 -2.73 11.08
C ARG A 46 9.33 -1.81 11.26
N VAL A 47 9.09 -0.84 10.39
CA VAL A 47 7.97 0.13 10.48
C VAL A 47 6.74 -0.27 9.65
N CYS A 48 6.86 -1.29 8.80
CA CYS A 48 5.82 -1.71 7.87
C CYS A 48 5.67 -3.22 7.85
N GLN A 49 4.43 -3.70 7.80
CA GLN A 49 4.12 -5.10 7.54
C GLN A 49 3.98 -5.32 6.04
N LEU A 50 4.65 -6.34 5.50
CA LEU A 50 4.47 -6.74 4.12
C LEU A 50 3.27 -7.69 4.03
N ALA A 51 2.33 -7.39 3.15
CA ALA A 51 1.23 -8.28 2.82
C ALA A 51 1.63 -9.23 1.69
N ASP A 52 1.11 -10.45 1.71
CA ASP A 52 1.40 -11.47 0.69
C ASP A 52 0.59 -11.24 -0.60
N SER A 53 -0.45 -10.41 -0.52
CA SER A 53 -1.30 -10.04 -1.66
C SER A 53 -1.81 -8.59 -1.54
N PRO A 54 -2.20 -7.95 -2.66
CA PRO A 54 -2.73 -6.59 -2.61
C PRO A 54 -4.10 -6.57 -1.89
N ALA A 55 -4.88 -7.66 -2.00
CA ALA A 55 -6.14 -7.83 -1.30
C ALA A 55 -5.96 -7.90 0.23
N GLU A 56 -4.92 -8.57 0.70
CA GLU A 56 -4.58 -8.58 2.13
C GLU A 56 -4.17 -7.20 2.64
N ALA A 57 -3.41 -6.43 1.84
CA ALA A 57 -2.99 -5.09 2.24
C ALA A 57 -4.18 -4.15 2.48
N VAL A 58 -5.21 -4.19 1.64
CA VAL A 58 -6.35 -3.27 1.72
C VAL A 58 -7.44 -3.70 2.71
N ARG A 59 -7.46 -4.97 3.13
CA ARG A 59 -8.58 -5.58 3.88
C ARG A 59 -9.02 -4.82 5.12
N GLU A 60 -8.06 -4.33 5.88
CA GLU A 60 -8.30 -3.67 7.16
C GLU A 60 -7.97 -2.17 7.13
N ALA A 61 -7.49 -1.69 5.97
CA ALA A 61 -6.99 -0.34 5.83
C ALA A 61 -8.14 0.68 5.87
N ASP A 62 -7.95 1.72 6.69
CA ASP A 62 -8.80 2.91 6.70
C ASP A 62 -8.47 3.82 5.52
N VAL A 63 -7.20 3.83 5.09
CA VAL A 63 -6.69 4.60 3.95
C VAL A 63 -5.84 3.71 3.06
N VAL A 64 -6.10 3.72 1.76
CA VAL A 64 -5.29 3.02 0.76
C VAL A 64 -4.60 4.06 -0.11
N ILE A 65 -3.28 4.07 -0.13
CA ILE A 65 -2.47 4.88 -1.03
C ILE A 65 -2.11 4.03 -2.23
N ALA A 66 -2.61 4.39 -3.41
CA ALA A 66 -2.18 3.81 -4.67
C ALA A 66 -1.00 4.63 -5.23
N MET A 67 0.15 3.97 -5.41
CA MET A 67 1.39 4.53 -5.91
C MET A 67 1.98 3.56 -6.94
N LEU A 68 1.23 3.36 -8.01
CA LEU A 68 1.53 2.40 -9.09
C LEU A 68 2.13 3.10 -10.30
N SER A 69 2.61 2.33 -11.27
CA SER A 69 3.45 2.82 -12.38
C SER A 69 2.71 3.74 -13.35
N ASP A 70 1.45 3.41 -13.66
CA ASP A 70 0.65 4.03 -14.72
C ASP A 70 -0.86 3.81 -14.48
N GLY A 71 -1.69 4.35 -15.38
CA GLY A 71 -3.15 4.25 -15.34
C GLY A 71 -3.65 2.81 -15.42
N ASP A 72 -3.21 2.06 -16.44
CA ASP A 72 -3.63 0.67 -16.67
C ASP A 72 -3.31 -0.24 -15.48
N THR A 73 -2.10 -0.14 -14.92
CA THR A 73 -1.68 -0.89 -13.74
C THR A 73 -2.52 -0.50 -12.52
N THR A 74 -2.84 0.78 -12.37
CA THR A 74 -3.72 1.25 -11.29
C THR A 74 -5.09 0.62 -11.42
N GLU A 75 -5.72 0.73 -12.59
CA GLU A 75 -7.06 0.20 -12.86
C GLU A 75 -7.11 -1.31 -12.61
N GLN A 76 -6.15 -2.06 -13.15
CA GLN A 76 -6.06 -3.51 -12.98
C GLN A 76 -5.96 -3.91 -11.51
N VAL A 77 -5.05 -3.30 -10.75
CA VAL A 77 -4.84 -3.63 -9.34
C VAL A 77 -6.07 -3.24 -8.50
N LEU A 78 -6.65 -2.06 -8.73
CA LEU A 78 -7.83 -1.63 -7.98
C LEU A 78 -9.05 -2.52 -8.25
N HIS A 79 -9.26 -2.94 -9.50
CA HIS A 79 -10.31 -3.91 -9.82
C HIS A 79 -10.08 -5.27 -9.15
N GLN A 80 -8.83 -5.74 -9.09
CA GLN A 80 -8.50 -7.00 -8.42
C GLN A 80 -8.82 -6.96 -6.92
N VAL A 81 -8.67 -5.80 -6.27
CA VAL A 81 -8.80 -5.67 -4.82
C VAL A 81 -10.10 -5.02 -4.35
N GLN A 82 -10.97 -4.59 -5.27
CA GLN A 82 -12.19 -3.82 -4.95
C GLN A 82 -13.07 -4.48 -3.88
N GLU A 83 -13.23 -5.81 -3.93
CA GLU A 83 -14.07 -6.56 -2.98
C GLU A 83 -13.41 -6.73 -1.61
N ALA A 84 -12.09 -6.53 -1.53
CA ALA A 84 -11.34 -6.61 -0.30
C ALA A 84 -11.32 -5.28 0.47
N PHE A 85 -11.77 -4.16 -0.11
CA PHE A 85 -11.76 -2.88 0.59
C PHE A 85 -12.65 -2.92 1.84
N LYS A 86 -12.10 -2.43 2.95
CA LYS A 86 -12.89 -2.12 4.14
C LYS A 86 -13.98 -1.09 3.79
N GLN A 87 -15.20 -1.33 4.24
CA GLN A 87 -16.29 -0.38 4.06
C GLN A 87 -15.92 0.98 4.68
N GLY A 88 -16.06 2.06 3.91
CA GLY A 88 -15.71 3.42 4.33
C GLY A 88 -14.23 3.76 4.26
N ALA A 89 -13.38 2.88 3.70
CA ALA A 89 -11.99 3.19 3.44
C ALA A 89 -11.86 4.33 2.41
N THR A 90 -10.81 5.15 2.57
CA THR A 90 -10.47 6.21 1.62
C THR A 90 -9.39 5.72 0.66
N LEU A 91 -9.66 5.78 -0.64
CA LEU A 91 -8.65 5.56 -1.67
C LEU A 91 -7.99 6.89 -2.05
N CYS A 92 -6.67 6.96 -1.90
CA CYS A 92 -5.82 8.05 -2.32
C CYS A 92 -5.02 7.62 -3.54
N GLN A 93 -5.50 7.95 -4.75
CA GLN A 93 -4.68 7.77 -5.95
C GLN A 93 -3.62 8.87 -6.02
N MET A 94 -2.37 8.45 -5.95
CA MET A 94 -1.21 9.33 -5.83
C MET A 94 -0.14 9.03 -6.90
N GLY A 95 -0.33 7.96 -7.69
CA GLY A 95 0.46 7.68 -8.90
C GLY A 95 0.04 8.56 -10.09
N THR A 96 0.89 8.62 -11.11
CA THR A 96 0.57 9.28 -12.38
C THR A 96 -0.19 8.30 -13.28
N ILE A 97 -1.35 8.69 -13.79
CA ILE A 97 -2.27 7.82 -14.57
C ILE A 97 -2.27 8.11 -16.07
N ALA A 98 -1.15 8.58 -16.62
CA ALA A 98 -1.03 9.04 -18.01
C ALA A 98 -1.58 8.06 -19.03
#